data_AF-A0A7V3RZ77-F1
#
_entry.id   AF-A0A7V3RZ77-F1
#
_cell.length_a   1.000
_cell.length_b   1.000
_cell.length_c   1.000
_cell.angle_alpha   90.00
_cell.angle_beta   90.00
_cell.angle_gamma   90.00
#
_symmetry.space_group_name_H-M   'P 1'
#
loop_
_entity.id
_entity.type
_entity.pdbx_description
1 polymer ?
#
loop_
_entity_poly.entity_id
_entity_poly.type
_entity_poly.pdbx_seq_one_letter_code
_entity_poly.pdbx_strand_id
1 'polypeptide(L)'
;MNPRQRILAALAHKEPDCLPIDFGGMRSTGINTLAYVRLKKHLGIKTGQVRVYDLFQQLAEPEETVLKRMGGDVLQLHRLA
;
A
#
# COMPACT_ATOMS: atom_id res chain seq x y z
N MET A 1 10.94 13.36 -6.77
CA MET A 1 11.44 12.92 -5.46
C MET A 1 11.24 11.40 -5.36
N ASN A 2 12.03 10.68 -4.57
CA ASN A 2 11.71 9.28 -4.25
C ASN A 2 10.64 9.22 -3.12
N PRO A 3 9.98 8.07 -2.90
CA PRO A 3 8.93 7.94 -1.87
C PRO A 3 9.32 8.48 -0.50
N ARG A 4 10.52 8.14 -0.01
CA ARG A 4 11.03 8.61 1.28
C ARG A 4 11.20 10.13 1.31
N GLN A 5 11.78 10.71 0.26
CA GLN A 5 11.97 12.16 0.14
C GLN A 5 10.62 12.89 0.09
N ARG A 6 9.62 12.32 -0.61
CA ARG A 6 8.27 12.88 -0.71
C ARG A 6 7.59 12.96 0.66
N ILE A 7 7.64 11.89 1.43
CA ILE A 7 7.11 11.84 2.81
C ILE A 7 7.83 12.85 3.70
N LEU A 8 9.17 12.90 3.65
CA LEU A 8 9.94 13.83 4.48
C LEU A 8 9.69 15.31 4.11
N ALA A 9 9.47 15.62 2.83
CA ALA A 9 9.12 16.97 2.40
C ALA A 9 7.76 17.39 2.95
N ALA A 10 6.74 16.55 2.81
CA ALA A 10 5.39 16.81 3.33
C ALA A 10 5.38 16.99 4.86
N LEU A 11 6.08 16.12 5.60
CA LEU A 11 6.23 16.23 7.06
C LEU A 11 6.97 17.50 7.49
N ALA A 12 7.87 18.01 6.65
CA ALA A 12 8.59 19.27 6.87
C ALA A 12 7.81 20.51 6.39
N HIS A 13 6.52 20.37 6.05
CA HIS A 13 5.69 21.43 5.48
C HIS A 13 6.28 22.07 4.21
N LYS A 14 7.01 21.29 3.40
CA LYS A 14 7.51 21.68 2.08
C LYS A 14 6.66 21.01 1.01
N GLU A 15 6.46 21.70 -0.12
CA GLU A 15 5.69 21.17 -1.24
C GLU A 15 6.42 19.97 -1.89
N PRO A 16 5.86 18.76 -1.84
CA PRO A 16 6.42 17.60 -2.51
C PRO A 16 6.16 17.63 -4.03
N ASP A 17 6.80 16.72 -4.77
CA ASP A 17 6.57 16.57 -6.22
C ASP A 17 5.15 16.05 -6.57
N CYS A 18 4.49 15.37 -5.65
CA CYS A 18 3.06 15.03 -5.68
C CYS A 18 2.56 14.71 -4.26
N LEU A 19 1.23 14.57 -4.10
CA LEU A 19 0.63 14.18 -2.84
C LEU A 19 1.17 12.79 -2.41
N PRO A 20 1.77 12.65 -1.21
CA PRO A 20 2.22 11.36 -0.72
C PRO A 20 1.02 10.43 -0.45
N ILE A 21 1.16 9.14 -0.78
CA ILE A 21 0.08 8.15 -0.63
C ILE A 21 0.49 7.04 0.34
N ASP A 22 -0.30 6.84 1.39
CA ASP A 22 -0.29 5.61 2.16
C ASP A 22 -1.31 4.62 1.59
N PHE A 23 -0.83 3.45 1.15
CA PHE A 23 -1.67 2.34 0.68
C PHE A 23 -1.28 1.04 1.39
N GLY A 24 -1.57 0.94 2.68
CA GLY A 24 -1.32 -0.28 3.45
C GLY A 24 -0.04 -0.23 4.30
N GLY A 25 0.39 0.96 4.72
CA GLY A 25 1.57 1.17 5.56
C GLY A 25 1.41 0.75 7.02
N MET A 26 0.18 0.53 7.50
CA MET A 26 -0.14 0.13 8.87
C MET A 26 -1.15 -1.02 8.91
N ARG A 27 -1.14 -1.82 9.98
CA ARG A 27 -2.00 -3.01 10.17
C ARG A 27 -3.49 -2.76 9.96
N SER A 28 -3.98 -1.60 10.39
CA SER A 28 -5.39 -1.22 10.34
C SER A 28 -5.73 -0.37 9.12
N THR A 29 -4.74 -0.03 8.30
CA THR A 29 -4.90 0.77 7.09
C THR A 29 -4.66 -0.14 5.90
N GLY A 30 -5.56 -0.17 4.93
CA GLY A 30 -5.37 -1.05 3.78
C GLY A 30 -6.64 -1.18 2.97
N ILE A 31 -6.74 -2.29 2.26
CA ILE A 31 -7.84 -2.58 1.35
C ILE A 31 -8.50 -3.89 1.75
N ASN A 32 -9.84 -3.91 1.78
CA ASN A 32 -10.57 -5.14 2.01
C ASN A 32 -10.18 -6.21 0.98
N THR A 33 -10.07 -7.47 1.42
CA THR A 33 -9.56 -8.58 0.62
C THR A 33 -10.35 -8.79 -0.67
N LEU A 34 -11.68 -8.72 -0.62
CA LEU A 34 -12.51 -8.88 -1.83
C LEU A 34 -12.35 -7.69 -2.78
N ALA A 35 -12.22 -6.48 -2.24
CA ALA A 35 -11.92 -5.29 -3.05
C ALA A 35 -10.55 -5.42 -3.71
N TYR A 36 -9.55 -5.95 -3.01
CA TYR A 36 -8.21 -6.18 -3.56
C TYR A 36 -8.21 -7.22 -4.69
N VAL A 37 -8.95 -8.33 -4.53
CA VAL A 37 -9.13 -9.33 -5.61
C VAL A 37 -9.74 -8.67 -6.86
N ARG A 38 -10.78 -7.84 -6.68
CA ARG A 38 -11.42 -7.12 -7.79
C ARG A 38 -10.46 -6.11 -8.42
N LEU A 39 -9.67 -5.42 -7.62
CA LEU A 39 -8.63 -4.49 -8.09
C LEU A 39 -7.59 -5.23 -8.95
N LYS A 40 -7.04 -6.36 -8.49
CA LYS A 40 -6.10 -7.17 -9.28
C LYS A 40 -6.71 -7.61 -10.61
N LYS A 41 -7.96 -8.07 -10.61
CA LYS A 41 -8.69 -8.44 -11.84
C LYS A 41 -8.82 -7.26 -12.79
N HIS A 42 -9.20 -6.08 -12.28
CA HIS A 42 -9.34 -4.86 -13.08
C HIS A 42 -8.02 -4.39 -13.68
N LEU A 43 -6.93 -4.49 -12.92
CA LEU A 43 -5.58 -4.13 -13.36
C LEU A 43 -4.92 -5.20 -14.24
N GLY A 44 -5.59 -6.35 -14.50
CA GLY A 44 -5.03 -7.45 -15.28
C GLY A 44 -3.88 -8.19 -14.58
N ILE A 45 -3.71 -8.02 -13.27
CA ILE A 45 -2.63 -8.66 -12.49
C ILE A 45 -3.05 -10.10 -12.17
N LYS A 46 -2.43 -11.06 -12.85
CA LYS A 46 -2.71 -12.50 -12.71
C LYS A 46 -1.70 -13.25 -11.83
N THR A 47 -0.60 -12.61 -11.46
CA THR A 47 0.48 -13.20 -10.68
C THR A 47 0.37 -12.90 -9.19
N GLY A 48 1.12 -13.65 -8.39
CA GLY A 48 1.22 -13.49 -6.94
C GLY A 48 -0.01 -14.01 -6.19
N GLN A 49 -0.04 -13.80 -4.87
CA GLN A 49 -1.02 -14.39 -3.96
C GLN A 49 -1.67 -13.30 -3.10
N VAL A 50 -3.00 -13.36 -3.00
CA VAL A 50 -3.73 -12.50 -2.07
C VAL A 50 -3.58 -13.04 -0.66
N ARG A 51 -2.87 -12.31 0.19
CA ARG A 51 -2.68 -12.63 1.61
C ARG A 51 -3.64 -11.79 2.43
N VAL A 52 -4.32 -12.41 3.38
CA VAL A 52 -5.14 -11.71 4.37
C VAL A 52 -4.25 -11.39 5.55
N TYR A 53 -4.05 -10.10 5.80
CA TYR A 53 -3.21 -9.59 6.88
C TYR A 53 -3.96 -9.56 8.21
N ASP A 54 -5.14 -8.94 8.21
CA ASP A 54 -6.02 -8.85 9.38
C ASP A 54 -7.28 -9.66 9.11
N LEU A 55 -7.48 -10.73 9.89
CA LEU A 55 -8.62 -11.63 9.73
C LEU A 55 -9.95 -11.01 10.16
N PHE A 56 -9.94 -10.10 11.15
CA PHE A 56 -11.15 -9.47 11.67
C PHE A 56 -11.67 -8.41 10.71
N GLN A 57 -10.79 -7.55 10.22
CA GLN A 57 -11.09 -6.50 9.26
C GLN A 57 -11.12 -7.01 7.81
N GLN A 58 -10.63 -8.23 7.58
CA GLN A 58 -10.41 -8.83 6.27
C GLN A 58 -9.55 -7.95 5.36
N LEU A 59 -8.48 -7.37 5.89
CA LEU A 59 -7.57 -6.53 5.12
C LEU A 59 -6.56 -7.39 4.37
N ALA A 60 -6.40 -7.14 3.08
CA ALA A 60 -5.35 -7.75 2.28
C ALA A 60 -4.01 -7.04 2.54
N GLU A 61 -2.92 -7.79 2.44
CA GLU A 61 -1.56 -7.28 2.32
C GLU A 61 -1.31 -6.95 0.84
N PRO A 62 -1.21 -5.67 0.44
CA PRO A 62 -0.98 -5.31 -0.95
C PRO A 62 0.40 -5.78 -1.42
N GLU A 63 0.45 -6.41 -2.58
CA GLU A 63 1.70 -6.85 -3.19
C GLU A 63 2.47 -5.65 -3.74
N GLU A 64 3.81 -5.75 -3.80
CA GLU A 64 4.69 -4.67 -4.25
C GLU A 64 4.30 -4.12 -5.64
N THR A 65 3.85 -4.99 -6.54
CA THR A 65 3.39 -4.60 -7.88
C THR A 65 2.16 -3.70 -7.83
N VAL A 66 1.23 -3.95 -6.90
CA VAL A 66 0.05 -3.11 -6.70
C VAL A 66 0.44 -1.83 -5.97
N LEU A 67 1.29 -1.89 -4.94
CA LEU A 67 1.81 -0.71 -4.25
C LEU A 67 2.46 0.28 -5.22
N LYS A 68 3.33 -0.21 -6.10
CA LYS A 68 3.97 0.59 -7.16
C LYS A 68 2.95 1.22 -8.12
N ARG A 69 1.86 0.52 -8.42
CA ARG A 69 0.82 1.01 -9.34
C ARG A 69 -0.09 2.05 -8.69
N MET A 70 -0.37 1.90 -7.40
CA MET A 70 -1.22 2.82 -6.62
C MET A 70 -0.44 4.02 -6.06
N GLY A 71 0.88 4.06 -6.22
CA GLY A 71 1.73 5.14 -5.73
C GLY A 71 2.04 5.07 -4.25
N GLY A 72 1.95 3.88 -3.62
CA GLY A 72 2.23 3.71 -2.20
C GLY A 72 3.66 4.12 -1.84
N ASP A 73 3.78 5.15 -1.00
CA ASP A 73 5.07 5.75 -0.62
C ASP A 73 5.71 5.14 0.63
N VAL A 74 4.91 4.36 1.36
CA VAL A 74 5.31 3.70 2.61
C VAL A 74 5.09 2.21 2.49
N LEU A 75 5.91 1.45 3.21
CA LEU A 75 5.76 0.02 3.39
C LEU A 75 5.56 -0.27 4.87
N GLN A 76 4.70 -1.24 5.14
CA GLN A 76 4.51 -1.72 6.49
C GLN A 76 5.78 -2.39 7.02
N LEU A 77 6.19 -2.00 8.24
CA LEU A 77 7.23 -2.73 8.96
C LEU A 77 6.59 -3.93 9.68
N HIS A 78 6.80 -5.13 9.13
CA HIS A 78 6.37 -6.35 9.79
C HIS A 78 7.26 -6.66 10.99
N ARG A 79 6.66 -7.10 12.10
CA ARG A 79 7.42 -7.68 13.22
C ARG A 79 7.94 -9.03 12.76
N LEU A 80 9.24 -9.28 12.93
CA LEU A 80 9.79 -10.63 12.82
C LEU A 80 9.15 -11.48 13.93
N ALA A 81 8.64 -12.66 13.55
CA ALA A 81 8.00 -13.60 14.47
C ALA A 81 8.91 -13.92 15.66
#